data_AF-A0A9W4XE72-F1
#
_entry.id   AF-A0A9W4XE72-F1
#
_cell.length_a   1.000
_cell.length_b   1.000
_cell.length_c   1.000
_cell.angle_alpha   90.00
_cell.angle_beta   90.00
_cell.angle_gamma   90.00
#
_symmetry.space_group_name_H-M   'P 1'
#
loop_
_entity.id
_entity.type
_entity.pdbx_description
1 polymer ?
#
loop_
_entity_poly.entity_id
_entity_poly.type
_entity_poly.pdbx_seq_one_letter_code
_entity_poly.pdbx_strand_id
1 'polypeptide(L)'
;MNNGYHFISWLFMPLVWAFITAIFAYQAAKRKGRNAPLWGFLSFFCNPLIIVVEYLTNINSNNDHMATCPICSERLSVAAMSCPHCGHPHDRKDRYNLTALDTISILFEIPICIINGLVLLILFCMAYYLLLTNLVISTAIISTLMAAIFK
;
A
#
# COMPACT_ATOMS: atom_id res chain seq x y z
N MET A 1 -12.14 35.83 7.54
CA MET A 1 -10.79 35.26 7.42
C MET A 1 -10.73 33.82 7.95
N ASN A 2 -11.73 32.98 7.64
CA ASN A 2 -11.89 31.64 8.21
C ASN A 2 -11.66 30.50 7.20
N ASN A 3 -11.21 30.79 5.97
CA ASN A 3 -11.13 29.75 4.93
C ASN A 3 -9.76 29.04 4.91
N GLY A 4 -8.74 29.59 5.57
CA GLY A 4 -7.37 29.04 5.55
C GLY A 4 -7.22 27.73 6.32
N TYR A 5 -7.86 27.59 7.48
CA TYR A 5 -7.76 26.38 8.30
C TYR A 5 -8.52 25.19 7.73
N HIS A 6 -9.60 25.43 6.98
CA HIS A 6 -10.27 24.36 6.25
C HIS A 6 -9.34 23.79 5.17
N PHE A 7 -8.67 24.63 4.39
CA PHE A 7 -7.74 24.14 3.37
C PHE A 7 -6.57 23.34 3.98
N ILE A 8 -5.97 23.84 5.07
CA ILE A 8 -4.86 23.17 5.76
C ILE A 8 -5.31 21.84 6.37
N SER A 9 -6.50 21.79 6.97
CA SER A 9 -7.05 20.56 7.56
C SER A 9 -7.25 19.45 6.54
N TRP A 10 -7.70 19.78 5.32
CA TRP A 10 -7.94 18.80 4.26
C TRP A 10 -6.65 18.24 3.67
N LEU A 11 -5.52 18.95 3.80
CA LEU A 11 -4.20 18.51 3.37
C LEU A 11 -3.47 17.68 4.44
N PHE A 12 -3.65 18.03 5.71
CA PHE A 12 -2.95 17.38 6.82
C PHE A 12 -3.51 15.99 7.16
N MET A 13 -4.84 15.84 7.10
CA MET A 13 -5.55 14.60 7.44
C MET A 13 -5.12 13.38 6.57
N PRO A 14 -5.07 13.47 5.23
CA PRO A 14 -4.61 12.35 4.41
C PRO A 14 -3.11 12.07 4.57
N LEU A 15 -2.29 13.06 4.93
CA LEU A 15 -0.86 12.90 5.14
C LEU A 15 -0.57 12.12 6.43
N VAL A 16 -1.30 12.43 7.50
CA VAL A 16 -1.26 11.65 8.75
C VAL A 16 -1.72 10.22 8.48
N TRP A 17 -2.78 10.03 7.70
CA TRP A 17 -3.27 8.70 7.36
C TRP A 17 -2.26 7.90 6.53
N ALA A 18 -1.63 8.52 5.53
CA ALA A 18 -0.58 7.91 4.72
C ALA A 18 0.64 7.50 5.56
N PHE A 19 0.98 8.28 6.59
CA PHE A 19 2.06 7.96 7.50
C PHE A 19 1.74 6.73 8.36
N ILE A 20 0.50 6.63 8.84
CA ILE A 20 0.02 5.47 9.60
C ILE A 20 0.11 4.21 8.74
N THR A 21 -0.42 4.24 7.50
CA THR A 21 -0.36 3.08 6.59
C THR A 21 1.09 2.70 6.24
N ALA A 22 1.99 3.67 6.10
CA ALA A 22 3.41 3.39 5.87
C ALA A 22 4.08 2.67 7.05
N ILE A 23 3.73 3.02 8.30
CA ILE A 23 4.24 2.33 9.50
C ILE A 23 3.72 0.89 9.56
N PHE A 24 2.44 0.67 9.27
CA PHE A 24 1.86 -0.68 9.24
C PHE A 24 2.51 -1.54 8.16
N ALA A 25 2.68 -1.02 6.94
CA ALA A 25 3.38 -1.70 5.86
C ALA A 25 4.84 -2.03 6.22
N TYR A 26 5.55 -1.11 6.89
CA TYR A 26 6.91 -1.35 7.40
C TYR A 26 6.94 -2.51 8.41
N GLN A 27 6.02 -2.51 9.37
CA GLN A 27 5.95 -3.58 10.38
C GLN A 27 5.59 -4.93 9.74
N ALA A 28 4.62 -4.95 8.81
CA ALA A 28 4.22 -6.14 8.07
C ALA A 28 5.39 -6.71 7.25
N ALA A 29 6.15 -5.86 6.56
CA ALA A 29 7.31 -6.28 5.80
C ALA A 29 8.44 -6.80 6.70
N LYS A 30 8.68 -6.18 7.88
CA LYS A 30 9.66 -6.65 8.87
C LYS A 30 9.32 -8.04 9.41
N ARG A 31 8.03 -8.31 9.70
CA ARG A 31 7.56 -9.62 10.15
C ARG A 31 7.76 -10.71 9.09
N LYS A 32 7.60 -10.34 7.82
CA LYS A 32 7.76 -11.23 6.66
C LYS A 32 9.22 -11.39 6.20
N GLY A 33 10.19 -10.82 6.92
CA GLY A 33 11.61 -10.90 6.56
C GLY A 33 11.97 -10.19 5.24
N ARG A 34 11.14 -9.24 4.79
CA ARG A 34 11.35 -8.47 3.55
C ARG A 34 12.04 -7.13 3.84
N ASN A 35 12.41 -6.42 2.77
CA ASN A 35 13.01 -5.07 2.86
C ASN A 35 12.00 -4.04 3.39
N ALA A 36 11.80 -4.00 4.71
CA ALA A 36 10.83 -3.16 5.41
C ALA A 36 10.83 -1.67 5.00
N PRO A 37 11.99 -0.98 4.89
CA PRO A 37 11.98 0.43 4.51
C PRO A 37 11.47 0.67 3.08
N LEU A 38 11.73 -0.26 2.14
CA LEU A 38 11.22 -0.17 0.77
C LEU A 38 9.68 -0.24 0.76
N TRP A 39 9.11 -1.19 1.50
CA TRP A 39 7.66 -1.40 1.57
C TRP A 39 6.93 -0.25 2.29
N GLY A 40 7.50 0.31 3.36
CA GLY A 40 6.97 1.49 4.01
C GLY A 40 7.01 2.73 3.12
N PHE A 41 8.12 2.96 2.41
CA PHE A 41 8.28 4.08 1.48
C PHE A 41 7.31 3.96 0.31
N LEU A 42 7.22 2.78 -0.30
CA LEU A 42 6.29 2.54 -1.40
C LEU A 42 4.85 2.81 -0.91
N SER A 43 4.47 2.34 0.29
CA SER A 43 3.09 2.47 0.83
C SER A 43 2.64 3.93 0.94
N PHE A 44 3.57 4.80 1.32
CA PHE A 44 3.34 6.23 1.40
C PHE A 44 3.02 6.86 0.02
N PHE A 45 3.67 6.42 -1.05
CA PHE A 45 3.55 7.02 -2.40
C PHE A 45 2.60 6.29 -3.37
N CYS A 46 2.42 4.98 -3.21
CA CYS A 46 1.71 4.12 -4.17
C CYS A 46 0.61 3.27 -3.50
N ASN A 47 -0.12 3.90 -2.57
CA ASN A 47 -1.02 3.29 -1.59
C ASN A 47 -1.97 2.18 -2.13
N PRO A 48 -2.62 2.26 -3.30
CA PRO A 48 -3.48 1.17 -3.78
C PRO A 48 -2.72 -0.01 -4.43
N LEU A 49 -1.57 0.22 -5.08
CA LEU A 49 -0.90 -0.83 -5.89
C LEU A 49 -0.12 -1.84 -5.04
N ILE A 50 0.30 -1.45 -3.85
CA ILE A 50 1.22 -2.25 -3.02
C ILE A 50 0.56 -3.46 -2.40
N ILE A 51 -0.73 -3.39 -2.12
CA ILE A 51 -1.51 -4.53 -1.63
C ILE A 51 -1.48 -5.67 -2.65
N VAL A 52 -1.60 -5.33 -3.93
CA VAL A 52 -1.52 -6.33 -5.02
C VAL A 52 -0.14 -6.96 -5.04
N VAL A 53 0.93 -6.16 -4.92
CA VAL A 53 2.30 -6.70 -4.87
C VAL A 53 2.53 -7.55 -3.62
N GLU A 54 2.02 -7.14 -2.47
CA GLU A 54 2.15 -7.87 -1.20
C GLU A 54 1.38 -9.19 -1.22
N TYR A 55 0.18 -9.20 -1.80
CA TYR A 55 -0.64 -10.38 -1.97
C TYR A 55 -0.02 -11.37 -2.97
N LEU A 56 0.42 -10.88 -4.13
CA LEU A 56 1.05 -11.71 -5.16
C LEU A 56 2.38 -12.31 -4.69
N THR A 57 3.20 -11.53 -3.96
CA THR A 57 4.47 -12.03 -3.41
C THR A 57 4.26 -13.04 -2.29
N ASN A 58 3.19 -12.93 -1.50
CA ASN A 58 2.83 -13.93 -0.50
C ASN A 58 2.46 -15.29 -1.15
N ILE A 59 1.71 -15.27 -2.25
CA ILE A 59 1.39 -16.49 -3.02
C ILE A 59 2.68 -17.12 -3.58
N ASN A 60 3.62 -16.30 -4.07
CA ASN A 60 4.82 -16.78 -4.73
C ASN A 60 5.93 -17.25 -3.77
N SER A 61 5.93 -16.81 -2.51
CA SER A 61 6.93 -17.18 -1.49
C SER A 61 6.85 -18.66 -1.05
N ASN A 62 5.85 -19.42 -1.49
CA ASN A 62 5.70 -20.83 -1.13
C ASN A 62 6.63 -21.78 -1.91
N ASN A 63 7.41 -21.30 -2.89
CA ASN A 63 8.03 -22.19 -3.87
C ASN A 63 9.55 -22.43 -3.72
N ASP A 64 10.29 -21.63 -2.93
CA ASP A 64 11.77 -21.67 -2.99
C ASP A 64 12.50 -22.02 -1.69
N HIS A 65 11.79 -22.39 -0.61
CA HIS A 65 12.43 -22.73 0.66
C HIS A 65 12.93 -24.18 0.67
N MET A 66 14.08 -24.42 0.05
CA MET A 66 14.84 -25.67 0.17
C MET A 66 15.85 -25.53 1.32
N ALA A 67 15.75 -26.39 2.34
CA ALA A 67 16.76 -26.56 3.37
C ALA A 67 17.76 -27.65 2.98
N THR A 68 18.98 -27.54 3.47
CA THR A 68 20.00 -28.60 3.32
C THR A 68 20.02 -29.45 4.57
N CYS A 69 19.94 -30.77 4.41
CA CYS A 69 20.03 -31.69 5.56
C CYS A 69 21.44 -31.61 6.18
N PRO A 70 21.58 -31.44 7.51
CA PRO A 70 22.88 -31.40 8.16
C PRO A 70 23.62 -32.76 8.16
N ILE A 71 22.91 -33.87 7.91
CA ILE A 71 23.49 -35.23 7.96
C ILE A 71 23.89 -35.73 6.59
N CYS A 72 22.99 -35.66 5.60
CA CYS A 72 23.26 -36.20 4.27
C CYS A 72 23.55 -35.13 3.22
N SER A 73 23.56 -33.85 3.59
CA SER A 73 23.76 -32.71 2.68
C SER A 73 22.77 -32.60 1.51
N GLU A 74 21.71 -33.41 1.53
CA GLU A 74 20.68 -33.42 0.49
C GLU A 74 19.76 -32.19 0.61
N ARG A 75 19.34 -31.64 -0.53
CA ARG A 75 18.39 -30.53 -0.57
C ARG A 75 16.98 -31.07 -0.41
N LEU A 76 16.26 -30.56 0.59
CA LEU A 76 14.89 -30.97 0.91
C LEU A 76 14.01 -29.76 1.15
N SER A 77 12.71 -29.92 0.92
CA SER A 77 11.73 -28.88 1.23
C SER A 77 11.75 -28.59 2.73
N VAL A 78 11.76 -27.31 3.13
CA VAL A 78 11.62 -26.88 4.54
C VAL A 78 10.31 -27.38 5.17
N ALA A 79 9.33 -27.80 4.34
CA ALA A 79 8.08 -28.39 4.81
C ALA A 79 8.16 -29.91 5.08
N ALA A 80 9.26 -30.59 4.72
CA ALA A 80 9.42 -32.02 4.95
C ALA A 80 9.68 -32.31 6.43
N MET A 81 8.90 -33.24 7.01
CA MET A 81 8.99 -33.62 8.43
C MET A 81 10.21 -34.50 8.73
N SER A 82 10.72 -35.19 7.72
CA SER A 82 11.93 -35.99 7.76
C SER A 82 12.63 -35.92 6.41
N CYS A 83 13.95 -36.09 6.42
CA CYS A 83 14.70 -36.17 5.17
C CYS A 83 14.33 -37.45 4.40
N PRO A 84 13.95 -37.36 3.11
CA PRO A 84 13.60 -38.54 2.32
C PRO A 84 14.79 -39.47 2.07
N HIS A 85 16.02 -38.94 2.17
CA HIS A 85 17.23 -39.69 1.90
C HIS A 85 17.81 -40.38 3.15
N CYS A 86 17.86 -39.68 4.29
CA CYS A 86 18.49 -40.22 5.51
C CYS A 86 17.52 -40.50 6.66
N GLY A 87 16.24 -40.15 6.52
CA GLY A 87 15.23 -40.34 7.57
C GLY A 87 15.39 -39.44 8.79
N HIS A 88 16.39 -38.54 8.82
CA HIS A 88 16.61 -37.66 9.96
C HIS A 88 15.40 -36.74 10.15
N PRO A 89 14.86 -36.63 11.39
CA PRO A 89 13.79 -35.68 11.68
C PRO A 89 14.28 -34.27 11.40
N HIS A 90 13.54 -33.55 10.55
CA HIS A 90 13.79 -32.15 10.30
C HIS A 90 12.77 -31.36 11.11
N ASP A 91 13.26 -30.43 11.93
CA ASP A 91 12.39 -29.58 12.71
C ASP A 91 11.63 -28.68 11.73
N ARG A 92 10.36 -29.00 11.51
CA ARG A 92 9.52 -28.34 10.52
C ARG A 92 9.37 -26.90 11.00
N LYS A 93 10.14 -25.96 10.46
CA LYS A 93 9.85 -24.53 10.60
C LYS A 93 8.60 -24.28 9.79
N ASP A 94 7.46 -24.47 10.44
CA ASP A 94 6.14 -24.12 9.99
C ASP A 94 6.22 -22.72 9.38
N ARG A 95 6.11 -22.71 8.05
CA ARG A 95 6.08 -21.52 7.21
C ARG A 95 5.05 -20.59 7.82
N TYR A 96 5.52 -19.48 8.41
CA TYR A 96 4.73 -18.34 8.86
C TYR A 96 3.28 -18.76 9.07
N ASN A 97 3.00 -19.45 10.19
CA ASN A 97 1.62 -19.58 10.62
C ASN A 97 1.09 -18.17 10.62
N LEU A 98 0.25 -17.86 9.62
CA LEU A 98 -0.30 -16.54 9.41
C LEU A 98 -1.03 -16.25 10.71
N THR A 99 -0.38 -15.49 11.59
CA THR A 99 -0.89 -15.32 12.93
C THR A 99 -2.25 -14.68 12.79
N ALA A 100 -3.21 -14.99 13.67
CA ALA A 100 -4.53 -14.37 13.60
C ALA A 100 -4.43 -12.84 13.46
N LEU A 101 -3.36 -12.25 14.02
CA LEU A 101 -3.01 -10.84 13.92
C LEU A 101 -2.61 -10.36 12.51
N ASP A 102 -1.87 -11.15 11.72
CA ASP A 102 -1.51 -10.79 10.33
C ASP A 102 -2.70 -10.96 9.37
N THR A 103 -3.59 -11.93 9.62
CA THR A 103 -4.87 -12.04 8.88
C THR A 103 -5.77 -10.85 9.18
N ILE A 104 -5.84 -10.44 10.46
CA ILE A 104 -6.59 -9.25 10.88
C ILE A 104 -5.99 -7.99 10.26
N SER A 105 -4.67 -7.83 10.24
CA SER A 105 -4.06 -6.63 9.61
C SER A 105 -4.40 -6.53 8.14
N ILE A 106 -4.29 -7.63 7.38
CA ILE A 106 -4.64 -7.64 5.95
C ILE A 106 -6.15 -7.38 5.74
N LEU A 107 -7.01 -7.94 6.60
CA LEU A 107 -8.46 -7.77 6.52
C LEU A 107 -8.90 -6.31 6.69
N PHE A 108 -8.24 -5.55 7.57
CA PHE A 108 -8.56 -4.13 7.82
C PHE A 108 -7.79 -3.17 6.90
N GLU A 109 -6.59 -3.52 6.45
CA GLU A 109 -5.75 -2.66 5.61
C GLU A 109 -6.35 -2.50 4.19
N ILE A 110 -6.92 -3.56 3.62
CA ILE A 110 -7.59 -3.52 2.30
C ILE A 110 -8.75 -2.52 2.23
N PRO A 111 -9.79 -2.58 3.09
CA PRO A 111 -10.91 -1.65 3.03
C PRO A 111 -10.48 -0.21 3.34
N ILE A 112 -9.55 0.00 4.28
CA ILE A 112 -9.02 1.32 4.60
C ILE A 112 -8.34 1.96 3.39
N CYS A 113 -7.52 1.21 2.65
CA CYS A 113 -6.84 1.72 1.48
C CYS A 113 -7.80 1.97 0.31
N ILE A 114 -8.82 1.12 0.12
CA ILE A 114 -9.87 1.35 -0.88
C ILE A 114 -10.63 2.64 -0.57
N ILE A 115 -11.05 2.83 0.68
CA ILE A 115 -11.73 4.05 1.12
C ILE A 115 -10.82 5.27 0.89
N ASN A 116 -9.56 5.21 1.29
CA ASN A 116 -8.62 6.32 1.11
C ASN A 116 -8.37 6.62 -0.39
N GLY A 117 -8.24 5.59 -1.22
CA GLY A 117 -8.11 5.73 -2.67
C GLY A 117 -9.34 6.40 -3.31
N LEU A 118 -10.54 6.00 -2.89
CA LEU A 118 -11.80 6.62 -3.34
C LEU A 118 -11.90 8.07 -2.88
N VAL A 119 -11.53 8.39 -1.64
CA VAL A 119 -11.52 9.77 -1.12
C VAL A 119 -10.56 10.64 -1.92
N LEU A 120 -9.34 10.15 -2.19
CA LEU A 120 -8.36 10.88 -3.01
C LEU A 120 -8.86 11.10 -4.45
N LEU A 121 -9.51 10.10 -5.04
CA LEU A 121 -10.11 10.22 -6.37
C LEU A 121 -11.24 11.26 -6.40
N ILE A 122 -12.13 11.26 -5.40
CA ILE A 122 -13.22 12.24 -5.28
C ILE A 122 -12.65 13.64 -5.11
N LEU A 123 -11.62 13.80 -4.27
CA LEU A 123 -10.93 15.07 -4.08
C LEU A 123 -10.30 15.58 -5.37
N PHE A 124 -9.65 14.71 -6.12
CA PHE A 124 -9.08 15.04 -7.43
C PHE A 124 -10.15 15.49 -8.41
N CYS A 125 -11.27 14.77 -8.51
CA CYS A 125 -12.40 15.15 -9.36
C CYS A 125 -13.01 16.50 -8.95
N MET A 126 -13.17 16.75 -7.65
CA MET A 126 -13.67 18.03 -7.13
C MET A 126 -12.71 19.17 -7.46
N ALA A 127 -11.40 18.99 -7.26
CA ALA A 127 -10.40 19.99 -7.60
C ALA A 127 -10.37 20.28 -9.11
N TYR A 128 -10.45 19.24 -9.96
CA TYR A 128 -10.53 19.38 -11.40
C TYR A 128 -11.80 20.12 -11.85
N TYR A 129 -12.95 19.81 -11.26
CA TYR A 129 -14.20 20.51 -11.54
C TYR A 129 -14.12 22.00 -11.17
N LEU A 130 -13.56 22.33 -10.00
CA LEU A 130 -13.34 23.71 -9.59
C LEU A 130 -12.37 24.45 -10.51
N LEU A 131 -11.33 23.79 -11.01
CA LEU A 131 -10.41 24.37 -11.99
C LEU A 131 -11.16 24.71 -13.29
N LEU A 132 -11.98 23.79 -13.80
CA LEU A 132 -12.76 23.99 -15.02
C LEU A 132 -13.77 25.14 -14.88
N THR A 133 -14.51 25.21 -13.77
CA THR A 133 -15.49 26.29 -13.58
C THR A 133 -14.80 27.64 -13.48
N ASN A 134 -13.67 27.75 -12.77
CA ASN A 134 -12.87 28.97 -12.74
C ASN A 134 -12.32 29.37 -14.10
N LEU A 135 -11.88 28.40 -14.91
CA LEU A 135 -11.42 28.64 -16.28
C LEU A 135 -12.55 29.20 -17.15
N VAL A 136 -13.74 28.60 -17.11
CA VAL A 136 -14.92 29.03 -17.87
C VAL A 136 -15.40 30.43 -17.43
N ILE A 137 -15.44 30.70 -16.13
CA ILE A 137 -15.81 32.02 -15.60
C ILE A 137 -14.79 33.07 -16.08
N SER A 138 -13.50 32.75 -16.04
CA SER A 138 -12.44 33.66 -16.48
C SER A 138 -12.54 33.99 -17.97
N THR A 139 -12.81 33.01 -18.84
CA THR A 139 -12.98 33.26 -20.28
C THR A 139 -14.23 34.09 -20.59
N ALA A 140 -15.33 33.90 -19.84
CA ALA A 140 -16.55 34.71 -19.98
C ALA A 140 -16.34 36.18 -19.54
N ILE A 141 -15.54 36.40 -18.49
CA ILE A 141 -15.17 37.75 -18.06
C ILE A 141 -14.27 38.43 -19.11
N ILE A 142 -13.30 37.71 -19.67
CA ILE A 142 -12.40 38.26 -20.70
C ILE A 142 -13.19 38.63 -21.97
N SER A 143 -14.12 37.77 -22.42
CA SER A 143 -14.90 38.05 -23.63
C SER A 143 -15.82 39.27 -23.49
N THR A 144 -16.46 39.43 -22.32
CA THR A 144 -17.30 40.61 -22.03
C THR A 144 -16.47 41.89 -21.92
N LEU A 145 -15.29 41.84 -21.30
CA LEU A 145 -14.36 42.98 -21.24
C LEU A 145 -13.87 43.39 -22.63
N MET A 146 -13.46 42.44 -23.48
CA MET A 146 -13.05 42.74 -24.85
C MET A 146 -14.19 43.37 -25.65
N ALA A 147 -15.42 42.87 -25.50
CA ALA A 147 -16.59 43.46 -26.14
C ALA A 147 -16.90 44.90 -25.66
N ALA A 148 -16.54 45.25 -24.42
CA ALA A 148 -16.70 46.60 -23.88
C ALA A 148 -15.59 47.57 -24.32
N ILE A 149 -14.35 47.08 -24.50
CA ILE A 149 -13.19 47.90 -24.91
C ILE A 149 -13.21 48.24 -26.41
N PHE A 150 -13.63 47.29 -27.25
CA PHE A 150 -13.62 47.44 -28.71
C PHE A 150 -14.92 48.05 -29.28
N LYS A 151 -15.79 48.55 -28.41
CA LYS A 151 -17.05 49.20 -28.77
C LYS A 151 -16.95 50.70 -28.53
#